data_AF-A0A2D4QPA4-F1
#
_entry.id   AF-A0A2D4QPA4-F1
#
_cell.length_a   1.000
_cell.length_b   1.000
_cell.length_c   1.000
_cell.angle_alpha   90.00
_cell.angle_beta   90.00
_cell.angle_gamma   90.00
#
_symmetry.space_group_name_H-M   'P 1'
#
loop_
_entity.id
_entity.type
_entity.pdbx_description
1 polymer ?
#
loop_
_entity_poly.entity_id
_entity_poly.type
_entity_poly.pdbx_seq_one_letter_code
_entity_poly.pdbx_strand_id
1 'polypeptide(L)' 'MNLQFESLFDALWMDGHGPYVWLAVGISVVILISMVFIPIWSHKQFLINLKMNSPDFNKKSRQEETE' A
#
# COMPACT_ATOMS: atom_id res chain seq x y z
N MET A 1 3.77 40.53 5.52
CA MET A 1 3.84 39.08 5.23
C MET A 1 2.92 38.83 4.06
N ASN A 2 3.44 38.86 2.82
CA ASN A 2 2.63 38.60 1.62
C ASN A 2 2.77 37.11 1.29
N LEU A 3 1.67 36.43 1.02
CA LEU A 3 1.71 35.01 0.68
C LEU A 3 2.44 34.88 -0.67
N GLN A 4 3.47 34.04 -0.70
CA GLN A 4 4.41 33.92 -1.82
C GLN A 4 3.81 33.29 -3.08
N PHE A 5 2.49 33.07 -3.11
CA PHE A 5 1.76 32.40 -4.17
C PHE A 5 0.43 33.13 -4.40
N GLU A 6 0.27 33.71 -5.59
CA GLU A 6 -0.92 34.47 -5.98
C GLU A 6 -2.03 33.55 -6.52
N SER A 7 -1.69 32.32 -6.93
CA SER A 7 -2.62 31.34 -7.49
C SER A 7 -2.11 29.91 -7.31
N LEU A 8 -3.02 28.92 -7.33
CA LEU A 8 -2.68 27.48 -7.34
C LEU A 8 -1.78 27.11 -8.52
N PHE A 9 -1.90 27.82 -9.65
CA PHE A 9 -1.04 27.64 -10.82
C PHE A 9 0.40 28.09 -10.53
N ASP A 10 0.57 29.16 -9.75
CA ASP A 10 1.88 29.70 -9.36
C ASP A 10 2.59 28.80 -8.34
N ALA A 11 1.81 28.13 -7.48
CA ALA A 11 2.32 27.07 -6.60
C ALA A 11 2.70 25.79 -7.37
N LEU A 12 2.06 25.52 -8.51
CA LEU A 12 2.34 24.35 -9.36
C LEU A 12 3.51 24.59 -10.32
N TRP A 13 3.60 25.78 -10.90
CA TRP A 13 4.61 26.15 -11.88
C TRP A 13 5.88 26.69 -11.20
N MET A 14 5.73 27.35 -10.04
CA MET A 14 6.79 27.81 -9.13
C MET A 14 7.98 28.38 -9.91
N ASP A 15 7.72 29.39 -10.73
CA ASP A 15 8.69 30.08 -11.60
C ASP A 15 9.60 29.14 -12.43
N GLY A 16 9.09 27.97 -12.85
CA GLY A 16 9.81 26.96 -13.62
C GLY A 16 10.45 25.83 -12.80
N HIS A 17 10.43 25.90 -11.47
CA HIS A 17 10.96 24.87 -10.57
C HIS A 17 9.91 23.88 -10.06
N GLY A 18 8.63 24.14 -10.31
CA GLY A 18 7.53 23.26 -9.93
C GLY A 18 7.72 21.77 -10.27
N PRO A 19 8.19 21.40 -11.49
CA PRO A 19 8.35 19.99 -11.87
C PRO A 19 9.23 19.18 -10.92
N TYR A 20 10.32 19.76 -10.41
CA TYR A 20 11.24 19.07 -9.50
C TYR A 20 10.60 18.82 -8.14
N VAL A 21 9.85 19.79 -7.63
CA VAL A 21 9.14 19.69 -6.35
C VAL A 21 8.06 18.63 -6.44
N TRP A 22 7.26 18.65 -7.51
CA TRP A 22 6.19 17.66 -7.72
C TRP A 22 6.74 16.25 -7.98
N LEU A 23 7.90 16.10 -8.60
CA LEU A 23 8.57 14.80 -8.69
C LEU A 23 8.99 14.28 -7.31
N ALA A 24 9.61 15.12 -6.48
CA ALA A 24 9.99 14.74 -5.12
C ALA A 24 8.78 14.37 -4.26
N VAL A 25 7.72 15.19 -4.31
CA VAL A 25 6.44 14.91 -3.64
C VAL A 25 5.82 13.62 -4.18
N GLY A 26 5.75 13.47 -5.50
CA GLY A 26 5.18 12.29 -6.16
C GLY A 26 5.90 11.00 -5.76
N ILE A 27 7.24 10.99 -5.78
CA ILE A 27 8.04 9.85 -5.35
C ILE A 27 7.79 9.53 -3.88
N SER A 28 7.74 10.54 -3.01
CA SER A 28 7.47 10.34 -1.58
C SER A 28 6.09 9.71 -1.33
N VAL A 29 5.07 10.17 -2.07
CA VAL A 29 3.70 9.64 -1.99
C VAL A 29 3.68 8.19 -2.48
N VAL A 30 4.37 7.89 -3.58
CA VAL A 30 4.49 6.51 -4.09
C VAL A 30 5.11 5.59 -3.03
N ILE A 31 6.20 6.02 -2.38
CA ILE A 31 6.86 5.23 -1.33
C ILE A 31 5.91 4.99 -0.15
N LEU A 32 5.20 6.03 0.30
CA LEU A 32 4.20 5.91 1.38
C LEU A 32 3.10 4.91 1.01
N ILE A 33 2.56 5.02 -0.20
CA ILE A 33 1.55 4.10 -0.72
C ILE A 33 2.11 2.68 -0.74
N SER A 34 3.30 2.47 -1.30
CA SER A 34 3.94 1.14 -1.33
C SER A 34 4.12 0.57 0.08
N MET A 35 4.54 1.38 1.05
CA MET A 35 4.74 0.96 2.43
C MET A 35 3.44 0.51 3.10
N VAL A 36 2.28 1.03 2.68
CA VAL A 36 0.96 0.59 3.16
C VAL A 36 0.44 -0.60 2.36
N PHE A 37 0.63 -0.63 1.05
CA PHE A 37 0.14 -1.71 0.18
C PHE A 37 0.87 -3.03 0.37
N ILE A 38 2.19 -3.00 0.56
CA ILE A 38 3.02 -4.20 0.81
C ILE A 38 2.53 -5.02 2.01
N PRO A 39 2.35 -4.45 3.22
CA PRO A 39 1.90 -5.22 4.38
C PRO A 39 0.47 -5.72 4.22
N ILE A 40 -0.42 -4.97 3.56
CA ILE A 40 -1.80 -5.42 3.29
C ILE A 40 -1.79 -6.66 2.40
N TRP A 41 -0.97 -6.68 1.36
CA TRP A 41 -0.87 -7.84 0.47
C TRP A 41 -0.18 -9.02 1.15
N SER A 42 0.92 -8.76 1.86
CA SER A 42 1.67 -9.78 2.60
C SER A 42 0.80 -10.44 3.69
N HIS A 43 0.00 -9.66 4.42
CA HIS A 43 -0.92 -10.17 5.43
C HIS A 43 -1.98 -11.12 4.84
N LYS A 44 -2.54 -10.78 3.67
CA LYS A 44 -3.47 -11.68 2.96
C LYS A 44 -2.81 -13.00 2.57
N GLN A 45 -1.58 -12.94 2.05
CA GLN A 45 -0.83 -14.15 1.68
C GLN A 45 -0.49 -15.00 2.90
N PHE A 46 -0.13 -14.38 4.02
CA PHE A 46 0.19 -15.08 5.27
C PHE A 46 -1.02 -15.86 5.80
N LEU A 47 -2.22 -15.27 5.80
CA LEU A 47 -3.44 -15.97 6.23
C LEU A 47 -3.81 -17.14 5.30
N ILE A 48 -3.61 -16.99 3.98
CA ILE A 48 -3.85 -18.07 3.01
C ILE A 48 -2.90 -19.25 3.29
N ASN A 49 -1.62 -18.97 3.52
CA ASN A 49 -0.63 -19.99 3.83
C ASN A 49 -0.90 -20.69 5.17
N LEU A 50 -1.38 -19.95 6.19
CA LEU A 50 -1.79 -20.54 7.46
C LEU A 50 -3.02 -21.45 7.33
N LYS A 51 -4.01 -21.07 6.51
CA LYS A 51 -5.19 -21.91 6.27
C LYS A 51 -4.79 -23.21 5.55
N MET A 52 -3.84 -23.16 4.63
CA MET A 52 -3.33 -24.34 3.93
C MET A 52 -2.56 -25.30 4.85
N ASN A 53 -1.89 -24.80 5.89
CA ASN A 53 -1.10 -25.63 6.80
C ASN A 53 -1.84 -25.96 8.12
N SER A 54 -3.10 -25.53 8.25
CA SER A 54 -3.92 -25.88 9.41
C SER A 54 -4.37 -27.34 9.31
N PRO A 55 -4.06 -28.20 10.31
CA PRO A 55 -4.41 -29.62 10.33
C PRO A 55 -5.92 -29.90 10.44
N ASP A 56 -6.77 -28.88 10.42
CA ASP A 56 -8.24 -29.01 10.45
C ASP A 56 -8.80 -29.70 9.20
N PHE A 57 -8.09 -29.62 8.06
CA PHE A 57 -8.42 -30.45 6.88
C PHE A 57 -8.20 -31.94 7.16
N ASN A 58 -7.11 -32.31 7.84
CA ASN A 58 -6.81 -33.70 8.21
C ASN A 58 -7.82 -34.24 9.23
N LYS A 59 -8.34 -33.38 10.12
CA LYS A 59 -9.39 -33.77 11.07
C LYS A 59 -10.72 -34.05 10.37
N LYS A 60 -11.09 -33.27 9.34
CA LYS A 60 -12.34 -33.50 8.60
C LYS A 60 -12.29 -34.79 7.75
N SER A 61 -11.17 -35.04 7.05
CA SER A 61 -11.01 -36.28 6.27
C SER A 61 -10.99 -37.54 7.14
N ARG A 62 -10.47 -37.46 8.37
CA ARG A 62 -10.44 -38.60 9.30
C ARG A 62 -11.80 -38.89 9.96
N GLN A 63 -12.68 -37.88 10.06
CA GLN A 63 -14.04 -38.06 10.59
C GLN A 63 -15.00 -38.62 9.53
N GLU A 64 -14.85 -38.24 8.25
CA GLU A 64 -15.65 -38.82 7.15
C GLU A 64 -15.30 -40.30 6.86
N GLU A 65 -14.14 -40.80 7.31
CA GLU A 65 -13.78 -42.23 7.23
C GLU A 65 -14.27 -43.08 8.42
N THR A 66 -14.83 -42.46 9.47
CA THR A 66 -15.29 -43.17 10.69
C THR A 66 -16.82 -43.21 10.89
N GLU A 67 -17.58 -42.68 9.93
CA GLU A 67 -19.05 -42.84 9.83
C GLU A 67 -19.42 -43.82 8.71
#